data_AF-A0A2I0B7G0-F1
#
_entry.id   AF-A0A2I0B7G0-F1
#
_cell.length_a   1.000
_cell.length_b   1.000
_cell.length_c   1.000
_cell.angle_alpha   90.00
_cell.angle_beta   90.00
_cell.angle_gamma   90.00
#
_symmetry.space_group_name_H-M   'P 1'
#
loop_
_entity.id
_entity.type
_entity.pdbx_description
1 polymer ?
#
loop_
_entity_poly.entity_id
_entity_poly.type
_entity_poly.pdbx_seq_one_letter_code
_entity_poly.pdbx_strand_id
1 'polypeptide(L)'
;MDLSKCGPADLPAGAEQTNCCPPVSSTIIDFVPPTRSGRPLRVRPAAHLAGEEYVKKYAKAVELVKALPADDPRSFRQQANIHCSYCDSAYDQVGIELDRGLHVKFDVYINSPEAAEPMGPASEFAGSFVNVPHNHRHSKKKTALKTNLRLGISDLIGDIGAENDDSLVVSLVPRTTNGDKVKIGGIRIEFSS
;
A
#
# COMPACT_ATOMS: atom_id res chain seq x y z
N MET A 1 10.01 6.68 -0.46
CA MET A 1 9.86 5.69 -1.55
C MET A 1 10.87 6.07 -2.59
N ASP A 2 11.78 5.17 -2.96
CA ASP A 2 12.88 5.53 -3.86
C ASP A 2 12.40 5.49 -5.31
N LEU A 3 12.16 6.67 -5.89
CA LEU A 3 11.69 6.83 -7.27
C LEU A 3 12.71 6.29 -8.29
N SER A 4 13.98 6.15 -7.92
CA SER A 4 15.02 5.59 -8.80
C SER A 4 14.90 4.08 -9.01
N LYS A 5 14.14 3.38 -8.15
CA LYS A 5 13.91 1.92 -8.23
C LYS A 5 12.66 1.55 -9.03
N CYS A 6 12.13 2.50 -9.78
CA CYS A 6 11.01 2.23 -10.66
C CYS A 6 11.49 1.67 -12.02
N GLY A 7 10.80 0.66 -12.52
CA GLY A 7 11.03 0.04 -13.82
C GLY A 7 9.74 -0.33 -14.55
N PRO A 8 9.84 -0.99 -15.72
CA PRO A 8 8.69 -1.50 -16.45
C PRO A 8 7.91 -2.51 -15.60
N ALA A 9 6.59 -2.50 -15.70
CA ALA A 9 5.76 -3.48 -15.00
C ALA A 9 6.03 -4.91 -15.50
N ASP A 10 5.96 -5.87 -14.57
CA ASP A 10 6.02 -7.30 -14.87
C ASP A 10 4.66 -7.76 -15.40
N LEU A 11 4.46 -7.55 -16.70
CA LEU A 11 3.23 -7.86 -17.40
C LEU A 11 3.27 -9.25 -18.04
N PRO A 12 2.12 -9.95 -18.15
CA PRO A 12 2.07 -11.28 -18.74
C PRO A 12 2.46 -11.28 -20.22
N ALA A 13 2.97 -12.42 -20.71
CA ALA A 13 3.34 -12.58 -22.10
C ALA A 13 2.19 -12.24 -23.06
N GLY A 14 2.43 -11.30 -23.98
CA GLY A 14 1.45 -10.81 -24.95
C GLY A 14 0.74 -9.51 -24.55
N ALA A 15 0.95 -9.00 -23.33
CA ALA A 15 0.57 -7.64 -22.96
C ALA A 15 1.62 -6.63 -23.45
N GLU A 16 1.17 -5.45 -23.89
CA GLU A 16 2.08 -4.36 -24.24
C GLU A 16 2.84 -3.90 -23.00
N GLN A 17 4.17 -3.90 -23.09
CA GLN A 17 5.01 -3.48 -21.98
C GLN A 17 4.75 -2.00 -21.66
N THR A 18 4.32 -1.73 -20.43
CA THR A 18 3.96 -0.39 -19.98
C THR A 18 4.96 0.11 -18.95
N ASN A 19 5.48 1.33 -19.17
CA ASN A 19 6.30 2.00 -18.18
C ASN A 19 5.39 2.67 -17.14
N CYS A 20 5.27 2.05 -15.98
CA CYS A 20 4.44 2.55 -14.90
C CYS A 20 5.14 3.64 -14.05
N CYS A 21 6.35 4.08 -14.42
CA CYS A 21 7.07 5.02 -13.59
C CYS A 21 6.47 6.41 -13.63
N PRO A 22 6.21 7.03 -12.47
CA PRO A 22 5.75 8.39 -12.45
C PRO A 22 6.84 9.30 -13.01
N PRO A 23 6.45 10.46 -13.56
CA PRO A 23 7.41 11.47 -13.96
C PRO A 23 8.24 11.90 -12.76
N VAL A 24 9.56 11.96 -12.94
CA VAL A 24 10.47 12.41 -11.88
C VAL A 24 10.44 13.93 -11.86
N SER A 25 9.98 14.52 -10.74
CA SER A 25 10.11 15.95 -10.49
C SER A 25 11.32 16.19 -9.60
N SER A 26 12.24 17.04 -10.02
CA SER A 26 13.32 17.55 -9.15
C SER A 26 12.83 18.57 -8.13
N THR A 27 11.63 19.12 -8.36
CA THR A 27 11.02 20.14 -7.50
C THR A 27 10.10 19.46 -6.51
N ILE A 28 10.53 19.37 -5.26
CA ILE A 28 9.70 18.95 -4.14
C ILE A 28 8.90 20.17 -3.70
N ILE A 29 7.58 20.06 -3.74
CA ILE A 29 6.65 21.07 -3.21
C ILE A 29 6.07 20.48 -1.95
N ASP A 30 6.29 21.13 -0.82
CA ASP A 30 5.66 20.72 0.43
C ASP A 30 4.15 20.84 0.31
N PHE A 31 3.47 19.72 0.56
CA PHE A 31 2.02 19.71 0.58
C PHE A 31 1.53 20.54 1.76
N VAL A 32 0.93 21.69 1.47
CA VAL A 32 0.22 22.49 2.46
C VAL A 32 -1.23 22.03 2.49
N PRO A 33 -1.71 21.44 3.60
CA PRO A 33 -3.12 21.09 3.71
C PRO A 33 -3.98 22.32 3.47
N PRO A 34 -5.05 22.23 2.66
CA PRO A 34 -5.93 23.38 2.46
C PRO A 34 -6.49 23.81 3.81
N THR A 35 -6.45 25.12 4.07
CA THR A 35 -7.04 25.68 5.28
C THR A 35 -8.50 25.27 5.37
N ARG A 36 -8.85 24.57 6.46
CA ARG A 36 -10.17 23.99 6.71
C ARG A 36 -11.28 25.04 6.91
N SER A 37 -10.93 26.33 6.91
CA SER A 37 -11.84 27.44 7.14
C SER A 37 -12.94 27.50 6.06
N GLY A 38 -14.14 27.07 6.44
CA GLY A 38 -15.38 27.32 5.69
C GLY A 38 -15.77 26.28 4.64
N ARG A 39 -15.02 25.18 4.44
CA ARG A 39 -15.42 24.10 3.53
C ARG A 39 -16.20 23.01 4.28
N PRO A 40 -17.40 22.61 3.82
CA PRO A 40 -18.14 21.53 4.46
C PRO A 40 -17.36 20.21 4.38
N LEU A 41 -17.46 19.39 5.43
CA LEU A 41 -16.88 18.05 5.44
C LEU A 41 -17.47 17.24 4.27
N ARG A 42 -16.60 16.66 3.43
CA ARG A 42 -17.06 15.84 2.31
C ARG A 42 -17.55 14.49 2.84
N VAL A 43 -18.85 14.25 2.78
CA VAL A 43 -19.47 12.97 3.16
C VAL A 43 -19.63 12.08 1.93
N ARG A 44 -19.27 10.80 2.06
CA ARG A 44 -19.58 9.76 1.07
C ARG A 44 -20.72 8.91 1.65
N PRO A 45 -21.97 9.02 1.15
CA PRO A 45 -23.07 8.21 1.64
C PRO A 45 -22.80 6.73 1.35
N ALA A 46 -23.36 5.85 2.18
CA ALA A 46 -23.32 4.42 1.93
C ALA A 46 -24.00 4.13 0.58
N ALA A 47 -23.43 3.23 -0.23
CA ALA A 47 -23.88 3.00 -1.60
C ALA A 47 -25.37 2.62 -1.69
N HIS A 48 -25.88 1.87 -0.72
CA HIS A 48 -27.30 1.46 -0.65
C HIS A 48 -28.25 2.57 -0.17
N LEU A 49 -27.73 3.66 0.39
CA LEU A 49 -28.48 4.85 0.83
C LEU A 49 -28.28 6.04 -0.13
N ALA A 50 -27.57 5.84 -1.24
CA ALA A 50 -27.33 6.90 -2.21
C ALA A 50 -28.63 7.24 -2.94
N GLY A 51 -29.19 8.42 -2.66
CA GLY A 51 -30.37 8.91 -3.35
C GLY A 51 -30.12 9.23 -4.84
N GLU A 52 -31.20 9.32 -5.61
CA GLU A 52 -31.13 9.53 -7.07
C GLU A 52 -30.36 10.80 -7.45
N GLU A 53 -30.52 11.89 -6.69
CA GLU A 53 -29.82 13.15 -6.93
C GLU A 53 -28.29 13.00 -6.76
N TYR A 54 -27.85 12.26 -5.73
CA TYR A 54 -26.44 11.96 -5.50
C TYR A 54 -25.87 11.13 -6.65
N VAL A 55 -26.61 10.12 -7.10
CA VAL A 55 -26.21 9.26 -8.22
C VAL A 55 -26.07 10.08 -9.50
N LYS A 56 -27.02 10.98 -9.80
CA LYS A 56 -26.93 11.91 -10.95
C LYS A 56 -25.71 12.82 -10.86
N LYS A 57 -25.45 13.41 -9.69
CA LYS A 57 -24.27 14.24 -9.44
C LYS A 57 -22.97 13.45 -9.61
N TYR A 58 -22.91 12.23 -9.11
CA TYR A 58 -21.75 11.35 -9.24
C TYR A 58 -21.52 10.94 -10.69
N ALA A 59 -22.58 10.57 -11.43
CA ALA A 59 -22.49 10.24 -12.85
C ALA A 59 -21.95 11.41 -13.67
N LYS A 60 -22.45 12.63 -13.45
CA LYS A 60 -21.93 13.85 -14.07
C LYS A 60 -20.46 14.10 -13.71
N ALA A 61 -20.06 13.87 -12.46
CA ALA A 61 -18.67 13.99 -12.07
C ALA A 61 -17.78 12.98 -12.82
N VAL A 62 -18.21 11.73 -12.94
CA VAL A 62 -17.49 10.70 -13.70
C VAL A 62 -17.39 11.06 -15.19
N GLU A 63 -18.46 11.57 -15.78
CA GLU A 63 -18.46 12.07 -17.17
C GLU A 63 -17.41 13.18 -17.37
N LEU A 64 -17.40 14.18 -16.49
CA LEU A 64 -16.43 15.28 -16.56
C LEU A 64 -15.00 14.77 -16.40
N VAL A 65 -14.74 13.83 -15.49
CA VAL A 65 -13.40 13.26 -15.28
C VAL A 65 -12.95 12.42 -16.49
N LYS A 66 -13.88 11.72 -17.16
CA LYS A 66 -13.60 10.99 -18.40
C LYS A 66 -13.32 11.92 -19.59
N ALA A 67 -13.92 13.10 -19.60
CA ALA A 67 -13.72 14.11 -20.64
C ALA A 67 -12.43 14.91 -20.46
N LEU A 68 -11.71 14.76 -19.34
CA LEU A 68 -10.44 15.46 -19.12
C LEU A 68 -9.38 15.01 -20.13
N PRO A 69 -8.50 15.93 -20.58
CA PRO A 69 -7.32 15.57 -21.36
C PRO A 69 -6.46 14.57 -20.59
N ALA A 70 -5.69 13.76 -21.34
CA ALA A 70 -4.81 12.75 -20.78
C ALA A 70 -3.82 13.30 -19.75
N ASP A 71 -3.29 14.50 -20.01
CA ASP A 71 -2.25 15.13 -19.20
C ASP A 71 -2.80 15.85 -17.96
N ASP A 72 -4.13 15.98 -17.79
CA ASP A 72 -4.69 16.53 -16.55
C ASP A 72 -4.41 15.56 -15.38
N PRO A 73 -3.83 16.02 -14.26
CA PRO A 73 -3.48 15.16 -13.12
C PRO A 73 -4.66 14.38 -12.52
N ARG A 74 -5.90 14.80 -12.78
CA ARG A 74 -7.12 14.14 -12.31
C ARG A 74 -7.73 13.19 -13.34
N SER A 75 -7.19 13.14 -14.56
CA SER A 75 -7.72 12.30 -15.63
C SER A 75 -7.68 10.82 -15.25
N PHE A 76 -8.54 10.02 -15.90
CA PHE A 76 -8.50 8.57 -15.74
C PHE A 76 -7.13 7.97 -16.12
N ARG A 77 -6.42 8.60 -17.07
CA ARG A 77 -5.08 8.17 -17.47
C ARG A 77 -4.09 8.33 -16.32
N GLN A 78 -4.09 9.48 -15.63
CA GLN A 78 -3.18 9.72 -14.52
C GLN A 78 -3.53 8.86 -13.30
N GLN A 79 -4.81 8.61 -13.04
CA GLN A 79 -5.23 7.64 -12.01
C GLN A 79 -4.76 6.22 -12.34
N ALA A 80 -4.84 5.81 -13.62
CA ALA A 80 -4.33 4.51 -14.07
C ALA A 80 -2.80 4.43 -13.96
N ASN A 81 -2.06 5.50 -14.31
CA ASN A 81 -0.60 5.54 -14.16
C ASN A 81 -0.18 5.42 -12.68
N ILE A 82 -0.89 6.09 -11.77
CA ILE A 82 -0.68 5.92 -10.33
C ILE A 82 -0.96 4.46 -9.94
N HIS A 83 -2.11 3.90 -10.32
CA HIS A 83 -2.44 2.50 -10.03
C HIS A 83 -1.36 1.51 -10.55
N CYS A 84 -0.93 1.68 -11.80
CA CYS A 84 0.16 0.95 -12.46
C CYS A 84 1.42 0.99 -11.58
N SER A 85 1.83 2.19 -11.17
CA SER A 85 3.03 2.38 -10.37
C SER A 85 2.98 1.62 -9.03
N TYR A 86 1.85 1.65 -8.32
CA TYR A 86 1.74 1.07 -6.97
C TYR A 86 1.32 -0.41 -6.95
N CYS A 87 0.61 -0.91 -7.97
CA CYS A 87 -0.03 -2.23 -7.95
C CYS A 87 0.53 -3.24 -8.98
N ASP A 88 1.18 -2.78 -10.05
CA ASP A 88 1.74 -3.63 -11.13
C ASP A 88 3.24 -3.90 -10.96
N SER A 89 3.73 -3.87 -9.71
CA SER A 89 5.13 -4.19 -9.37
C SER A 89 6.17 -3.32 -10.11
N ALA A 90 5.80 -2.09 -10.47
CA ALA A 90 6.68 -1.14 -11.14
C ALA A 90 7.85 -0.68 -10.25
N TYR A 91 7.66 -0.67 -8.93
CA TYR A 91 8.74 -0.46 -7.99
C TYR A 91 9.26 -1.81 -7.52
N ASP A 92 10.59 -1.92 -7.42
CA ASP A 92 11.21 -3.03 -6.71
C ASP A 92 10.88 -2.93 -5.21
N GLN A 93 9.82 -3.63 -4.81
CA GLN A 93 9.36 -3.72 -3.45
C GLN A 93 10.05 -4.91 -2.78
N VAL A 94 11.17 -4.63 -2.10
CA VAL A 94 11.80 -5.60 -1.21
C VAL A 94 10.83 -5.87 -0.05
N GLY A 95 10.41 -7.13 0.14
CA GLY A 95 9.71 -7.48 1.39
C GLY A 95 8.89 -8.75 1.34
N ILE A 96 7.89 -8.87 0.47
CA ILE A 96 6.86 -9.91 0.57
C ILE A 96 6.52 -10.46 -0.83
N GLU A 97 6.71 -11.76 -1.03
CA GLU A 97 6.27 -12.48 -2.24
C GLU A 97 5.22 -13.54 -1.91
N LEU A 98 4.11 -13.58 -2.64
CA LEU A 98 3.02 -14.55 -2.46
C LEU A 98 2.18 -14.73 -3.74
N ASP A 99 1.34 -15.76 -3.84
CA ASP A 99 0.38 -15.90 -4.96
C ASP A 99 -0.85 -14.99 -4.73
N ARG A 100 -1.13 -14.08 -5.67
CA ARG A 100 -2.26 -13.11 -5.62
C ARG A 100 -3.62 -13.77 -5.37
N GLY A 101 -3.78 -15.03 -5.81
CA GLY A 101 -5.01 -15.80 -5.64
C GLY A 101 -5.20 -16.38 -4.23
N LEU A 102 -4.23 -16.22 -3.32
CA LEU A 102 -4.29 -16.75 -1.97
C LEU A 102 -4.70 -15.68 -0.96
N HIS A 103 -5.62 -16.02 -0.07
CA HIS A 103 -5.85 -15.22 1.12
C HIS A 103 -4.69 -15.45 2.07
N VAL A 104 -3.97 -14.37 2.35
CA VAL A 104 -2.83 -14.35 3.26
C VAL A 104 -3.05 -13.26 4.29
N LYS A 105 -2.87 -13.59 5.57
CA LYS A 105 -2.77 -12.62 6.65
C LYS A 105 -1.67 -13.04 7.62
N PHE A 106 -0.85 -12.08 8.01
CA PHE A 106 0.04 -12.21 9.16
C PHE A 106 0.06 -10.90 9.94
N ASP A 107 0.23 -11.03 11.24
CA ASP A 107 0.35 -9.92 12.17
C ASP A 107 1.85 -9.69 12.47
N VAL A 108 2.20 -8.44 12.75
CA VAL A 108 3.57 -8.01 13.07
C VAL A 108 3.55 -7.46 14.48
N TYR A 109 4.43 -8.00 15.32
CA TYR A 109 4.65 -7.54 16.68
C TYR A 109 6.09 -7.07 16.85
N ILE A 110 6.29 -6.12 17.74
CA ILE A 110 7.59 -5.54 18.09
C ILE A 110 7.77 -5.66 19.59
N ASN A 111 8.94 -6.12 20.00
CA ASN A 111 9.32 -6.25 21.39
C ASN A 111 10.72 -5.69 21.63
N SER A 112 11.00 -5.29 22.87
CA SER A 112 12.38 -5.09 23.32
C SER A 112 13.14 -6.43 23.29
N PRO A 113 14.45 -6.42 22.98
CA PRO A 113 15.32 -7.60 23.08
C PRO A 113 15.35 -8.22 24.49
N GLU A 114 15.01 -7.46 25.53
CA GLU A 114 14.95 -7.94 26.91
C GLU A 114 13.62 -8.66 27.25
N ALA A 115 12.66 -8.68 26.32
CA ALA A 115 11.40 -9.37 26.53
C ALA A 115 11.63 -10.87 26.74
N ALA A 116 11.16 -11.39 27.88
CA ALA A 116 11.33 -12.79 28.27
C ALA A 116 10.76 -13.79 27.24
N GLU A 117 9.72 -13.40 26.50
CA GLU A 117 9.17 -14.19 25.39
C GLU A 117 8.77 -13.30 24.18
N PRO A 118 9.10 -13.70 22.94
CA PRO A 118 8.80 -12.92 21.72
C PRO A 118 7.31 -12.72 21.38
N MET A 119 6.42 -13.45 22.07
CA MET A 119 4.96 -13.37 21.94
C MET A 119 4.28 -13.37 23.32
N GLY A 120 4.99 -12.86 24.33
CA GLY A 120 4.48 -12.73 25.69
C GLY A 120 3.53 -11.54 25.88
N PRO A 121 3.10 -11.25 27.12
CA PRO A 121 2.22 -10.12 27.42
C PRO A 121 2.83 -8.75 27.13
N ALA A 122 4.16 -8.68 27.00
CA ALA A 122 4.90 -7.47 26.62
C ALA A 122 4.97 -7.27 25.09
N SER A 123 4.23 -8.07 24.31
CA SER A 123 4.30 -8.02 22.87
C SER A 123 3.37 -6.98 22.27
N GLU A 124 3.95 -5.95 21.66
CA GLU A 124 3.19 -4.83 21.12
C GLU A 124 2.88 -5.01 19.64
N PHE A 125 1.62 -4.78 19.29
CA PHE A 125 1.12 -4.98 17.94
C PHE A 125 1.44 -3.79 17.04
N ALA A 126 2.25 -4.03 16.00
CA ALA A 126 2.68 -2.99 15.06
C ALA A 126 1.78 -2.89 13.82
N GLY A 127 1.09 -3.97 13.46
CA GLY A 127 0.16 -3.98 12.32
C GLY A 127 -0.05 -5.35 11.70
N SER A 128 -0.82 -5.41 10.61
CA SER A 128 -1.07 -6.63 9.85
C SER A 128 -0.83 -6.43 8.37
N PHE A 129 -0.31 -7.45 7.71
CA PHE A 129 -0.41 -7.60 6.27
C PHE A 129 -1.64 -8.43 5.91
N VAL A 130 -2.40 -8.02 4.88
CA VAL A 130 -3.53 -8.79 4.35
C VAL A 130 -3.50 -8.74 2.83
N ASN A 131 -3.45 -9.91 2.19
CA ASN A 131 -3.78 -10.06 0.77
C ASN A 131 -5.16 -10.72 0.64
N VAL A 132 -6.10 -10.02 0.02
CA VAL A 132 -7.40 -10.58 -0.36
C VAL A 132 -7.27 -11.18 -1.76
N PRO A 133 -7.75 -12.42 -2.00
CA PRO A 133 -7.74 -13.02 -3.33
C PRO A 133 -8.37 -12.10 -4.36
N HIS A 134 -7.63 -11.77 -5.40
CA HIS A 134 -8.14 -10.98 -6.51
C HIS A 134 -7.54 -11.48 -7.82
N ASN A 135 -8.31 -11.33 -8.91
CA ASN A 135 -7.90 -11.75 -10.24
C ASN A 135 -7.63 -10.51 -11.08
N HIS A 136 -6.44 -10.42 -11.66
CA HIS A 136 -6.15 -9.36 -12.62
C HIS A 136 -6.61 -9.82 -14.01
N ARG A 137 -7.60 -9.13 -14.57
CA ARG A 137 -8.34 -9.52 -15.79
C ARG A 137 -7.47 -9.69 -17.04
N HIS A 138 -6.21 -9.26 -16.99
CA HIS A 138 -5.24 -9.37 -18.08
C HIS A 138 -4.18 -10.46 -17.91
N SER A 139 -4.14 -11.19 -16.78
CA SER A 139 -3.20 -12.31 -16.59
C SER A 139 -3.93 -13.64 -16.54
N LYS A 140 -3.67 -14.52 -17.52
CA LYS A 140 -4.12 -15.92 -17.51
C LYS A 140 -3.28 -16.82 -16.57
N LYS A 141 -2.25 -16.29 -15.91
CA LYS A 141 -1.38 -17.01 -14.98
C LYS A 141 -1.56 -16.48 -13.55
N LYS A 142 -1.54 -17.39 -12.58
CA LYS A 142 -1.35 -17.08 -11.15
C LYS A 142 0.02 -16.40 -10.99
N THR A 143 0.05 -15.08 -11.04
CA THR A 143 1.30 -14.31 -10.93
C THR A 143 1.63 -14.06 -9.48
N ALA A 144 2.92 -14.22 -9.14
CA ALA A 144 3.43 -13.82 -7.84
C ALA A 144 3.17 -12.33 -7.63
N LEU A 145 2.54 -11.98 -6.50
CA LEU A 145 2.52 -10.63 -5.96
C LEU A 145 3.87 -10.37 -5.32
N LYS A 146 4.53 -9.29 -5.73
CA LYS A 146 5.64 -8.71 -4.97
C LYS A 146 5.14 -7.41 -4.37
N THR A 147 5.21 -7.31 -3.05
CA THR A 147 4.72 -6.18 -2.30
C THR A 147 5.58 -5.89 -1.07
N ASN A 148 5.34 -4.77 -0.38
CA ASN A 148 5.95 -4.42 0.88
C ASN A 148 4.92 -3.99 1.94
N LEU A 149 5.33 -4.07 3.20
CA LEU A 149 4.58 -3.52 4.34
C LEU A 149 5.47 -2.48 5.03
N ARG A 150 4.91 -1.31 5.32
CA ARG A 150 5.56 -0.24 6.10
C ARG A 150 4.70 0.09 7.31
N LEU A 151 5.29 0.04 8.49
CA LEU A 151 4.62 0.30 9.77
C LEU A 151 5.34 1.47 10.45
N GLY A 152 4.58 2.44 10.93
CA GLY A 152 5.11 3.50 11.80
C GLY A 152 5.25 2.94 13.20
N ILE A 153 6.47 2.98 13.75
CA ILE A 153 6.80 2.31 15.02
C ILE A 153 7.40 3.26 16.07
N SER A 154 7.48 4.56 15.77
CA SER A 154 8.10 5.54 16.68
C SER A 154 7.41 5.59 18.04
N ASP A 155 6.08 5.72 18.05
CA ASP A 155 5.30 5.73 19.30
C ASP A 155 5.41 4.37 20.01
N LEU A 156 5.36 3.27 19.25
CA LEU A 156 5.49 1.90 19.77
C LEU A 156 6.83 1.66 20.47
N ILE A 157 7.94 2.19 19.94
CA ILE A 157 9.27 2.06 20.56
C ILE A 157 9.30 2.78 21.92
N GLY A 158 8.67 3.94 22.02
CA GLY A 158 8.51 4.66 23.29
C GLY A 158 7.69 3.87 24.30
N ASP A 159 6.57 3.29 23.87
CA ASP A 159 5.66 2.52 24.73
C ASP A 159 6.31 1.27 25.32
N ILE A 160 7.16 0.56 24.55
CA ILE A 160 7.91 -0.61 25.03
C ILE A 160 9.21 -0.23 25.77
N GLY A 161 9.55 1.06 25.86
CA GLY A 161 10.76 1.55 26.51
C GLY A 161 12.06 1.19 25.79
N ALA A 162 12.02 0.87 24.51
CA ALA A 162 13.17 0.41 23.72
C ALA A 162 13.89 1.54 22.97
N GLU A 163 13.71 2.80 23.40
CA GLU A 163 14.30 3.97 22.73
C GLU A 163 15.83 3.96 22.71
N ASN A 164 16.44 3.30 23.69
CA ASN A 164 17.90 3.20 23.85
C ASN A 164 18.46 1.84 23.39
N ASP A 165 17.62 0.97 22.84
CA ASP A 165 18.03 -0.36 22.42
C ASP A 165 18.62 -0.32 21.00
N ASP A 166 19.79 -0.95 20.81
CA ASP A 166 20.45 -1.03 19.49
C ASP A 166 19.71 -1.94 18.49
N SER A 167 18.77 -2.75 18.98
CA SER A 167 18.02 -3.71 18.18
C SER A 167 16.63 -3.97 18.76
N LEU A 168 15.70 -4.42 17.92
CA LEU A 168 14.35 -4.81 18.31
C LEU A 168 14.07 -6.24 17.86
N VAL A 169 13.17 -6.92 18.56
CA VAL A 169 12.68 -8.24 18.16
C VAL A 169 11.39 -8.06 17.37
N VAL A 170 11.39 -8.53 16.11
CA VAL A 170 10.21 -8.50 15.23
C VAL A 170 9.63 -9.90 15.13
N SER A 171 8.39 -10.06 15.55
CA SER A 171 7.65 -11.32 15.47
C SER A 171 6.61 -11.26 14.34
N LEU A 172 6.76 -12.11 13.33
CA LEU A 172 5.78 -12.29 12.26
C LEU A 172 4.89 -13.49 12.60
N VAL A 173 3.59 -13.25 12.77
CA VAL A 173 2.63 -14.27 13.22
C VAL A 173 1.63 -14.56 12.09
N PRO A 174 1.79 -15.68 11.35
CA PRO A 174 0.81 -16.08 10.35
C PRO A 174 -0.55 -16.32 10.98
N ARG A 175 -1.60 -15.74 10.38
CA ARG A 175 -3.00 -15.90 10.81
C ARG A 175 -3.84 -16.73 9.84
N THR A 176 -3.29 -17.05 8.68
CA THR A 176 -3.93 -17.89 7.67
C THR A 176 -3.15 -19.20 7.48
N THR A 177 -3.86 -20.25 7.08
CA THR A 177 -3.26 -21.55 6.72
C THR A 177 -2.30 -21.48 5.53
N ASN A 178 -2.33 -20.41 4.73
CA ASN A 178 -1.40 -20.15 3.65
C ASN A 178 -0.16 -19.33 4.08
N GLY A 179 0.10 -19.22 5.38
CA GLY A 179 1.24 -18.44 5.91
C GLY A 179 2.59 -18.92 5.41
N ASP A 180 2.73 -20.23 5.18
CA ASP A 180 3.89 -20.91 4.60
C ASP A 180 4.12 -20.56 3.11
N LYS A 181 3.10 -20.03 2.44
CA LYS A 181 3.16 -19.64 1.01
C LYS A 181 3.57 -18.18 0.83
N VAL A 182 3.95 -17.51 1.91
CA VAL A 182 4.51 -16.15 1.91
C VAL A 182 6.01 -16.24 2.05
N LYS A 183 6.75 -15.60 1.14
CA LYS A 183 8.19 -15.41 1.27
C LYS A 183 8.46 -14.00 1.73
N ILE A 184 9.21 -13.87 2.83
CA ILE A 184 9.69 -12.58 3.32
C ILE A 184 11.13 -12.40 2.85
N GLY A 185 11.35 -11.41 1.98
CA GLY A 185 12.67 -11.14 1.38
C GLY A 185 13.64 -10.44 2.33
N GLY A 186 13.14 -9.78 3.37
CA GLY A 186 13.92 -9.10 4.40
C GLY A 186 13.09 -8.14 5.23
N ILE A 187 13.63 -7.76 6.39
CA ILE A 187 13.04 -6.79 7.33
C ILE A 187 14.13 -5.75 7.64
N ARG A 188 13.75 -4.47 7.63
CA ARG A 188 14.66 -3.35 7.95
C ARG A 188 13.89 -2.18 8.54
N ILE A 189 14.56 -1.40 9.38
CA ILE A 189 14.05 -0.18 10.00
C ILE A 189 14.77 1.00 9.36
N GLU A 190 14.03 2.02 8.92
CA GLU A 190 14.57 3.23 8.26
C GLU A 190 13.83 4.46 8.81
N PHE A 191 14.54 5.58 8.98
CA PHE A 191 13.91 6.86 9.31
C PHE A 191 13.12 7.38 8.11
N SER A 192 11.88 7.82 8.31
CA SER A 192 11.13 8.51 7.27
C SER A 192 11.60 9.96 7.18
N SER A 193 12.28 10.30 6.08
CA SER A 193 12.54 11.68 5.66
C SER A 193 11.28 12.38 5.20
#